data_AF-R7L0B1-F1
#
_entry.id   AF-R7L0B1-F1
#
_cell.length_a   1.000
_cell.length_b   1.000
_cell.length_c   1.000
_cell.angle_alpha   90.00
_cell.angle_beta   90.00
_cell.angle_gamma   90.00
#
_symmetry.space_group_name_H-M   'P 1'
#
loop_
_entity.id
_entity.type
_entity.pdbx_description
1 polymer ?
#
loop_
_entity_poly.entity_id
_entity_poly.type
_entity_poly.pdbx_seq_one_letter_code
_entity_poly.pdbx_strand_id
1 'polypeptide(L)'
;MERLKYPLLMVHGMGFRDNRVIGYWGRIPKALEKCGAEVFFGGQDSNGSIEGNAAQLKKTIEAVLRQTGAEKVNIIAHSKGGLEARYLISTMGMADKVASLTTISTPHNGSVTVDRLMDIVPQPLVKLGCGVTDLWFRILGDKSPDTYSAVNSFKTNSADIFNIKNPDSPDVYYQSCAFAMKKPTSDIFMSWTWLAVNRFEGENDGLLAPRATKWTNFMGTFYGSDGRGISHCDEVDMRRAAFSKKKDGAEADIDDITEFYSDIVRGLISKGF
;
A
#
# COMPACT_ATOMS: atom_id res chain seq x y z
N MET A 1 9.87 27.35 -3.43
CA MET A 1 9.17 26.28 -2.68
C MET A 1 10.11 25.11 -2.61
N GLU A 2 10.34 24.58 -1.41
CA GLU A 2 11.00 23.28 -1.28
C GLU A 2 10.12 22.22 -1.95
N ARG A 3 10.74 21.32 -2.71
CA ARG A 3 10.10 20.23 -3.45
C ARG A 3 10.88 18.96 -3.17
N LEU A 4 10.29 17.80 -3.44
CA LEU A 4 11.03 16.55 -3.39
C LEU A 4 12.25 16.62 -4.32
N LYS A 5 13.38 16.14 -3.83
CA LYS A 5 14.62 16.02 -4.61
C LYS A 5 14.46 14.99 -5.71
N TYR A 6 13.74 13.90 -5.43
CA TYR A 6 13.52 12.79 -6.36
C TYR A 6 12.04 12.63 -6.75
N PRO A 7 11.73 12.18 -7.98
CA PRO A 7 10.37 11.87 -8.42
C PRO A 7 9.65 10.91 -7.49
N LEU A 8 8.32 11.06 -7.37
CA LEU A 8 7.49 10.23 -6.50
C LEU A 8 6.77 9.16 -7.31
N LEU A 9 7.02 7.89 -6.98
CA LEU A 9 6.32 6.74 -7.54
C LEU A 9 5.25 6.25 -6.57
N MET A 10 4.00 6.22 -7.02
CA MET A 10 2.89 5.63 -6.29
C MET A 10 2.69 4.17 -6.74
N VAL A 11 2.64 3.24 -5.79
CA VAL A 11 2.58 1.80 -6.05
C VAL A 11 1.34 1.19 -5.39
N HIS A 12 0.33 0.84 -6.21
CA HIS A 12 -0.92 0.27 -5.69
C HIS A 12 -0.76 -1.12 -5.08
N GLY A 13 -1.78 -1.51 -4.31
CA GLY A 13 -1.97 -2.85 -3.81
C GLY A 13 -2.83 -3.72 -4.72
N MET A 14 -3.53 -4.67 -4.10
CA MET A 14 -4.34 -5.65 -4.80
C MET A 14 -5.68 -5.08 -5.31
N GLY A 15 -6.23 -5.66 -6.38
CA GLY A 15 -7.63 -5.50 -6.78
C GLY A 15 -7.95 -4.38 -7.76
N PHE A 16 -7.13 -3.33 -7.86
CA PHE A 16 -7.30 -2.25 -8.85
C PHE A 16 -5.94 -1.73 -9.30
N ARG A 17 -5.85 -1.30 -10.56
CA ARG A 17 -4.61 -0.75 -11.14
C ARG A 17 -4.54 0.76 -11.02
N ASP A 18 -3.31 1.28 -11.02
CA ASP A 18 -3.07 2.70 -11.25
C ASP A 18 -3.50 3.10 -12.66
N ASN A 19 -4.39 4.07 -12.80
CA ASN A 19 -4.52 4.84 -14.04
C ASN A 19 -4.96 6.27 -13.73
N ARG A 20 -4.69 7.21 -14.63
CA ARG A 20 -4.98 8.64 -14.40
C ARG A 20 -6.47 9.01 -14.54
N VAL A 21 -7.34 8.09 -14.98
CA VAL A 21 -8.73 8.39 -15.40
C VAL A 21 -9.76 7.99 -14.35
N ILE A 22 -9.68 6.77 -13.82
CA ILE A 22 -10.59 6.19 -12.80
C ILE A 22 -9.80 5.93 -11.49
N GLY A 23 -8.54 6.35 -11.44
CA GLY A 23 -7.44 5.84 -10.62
C GLY A 23 -7.67 5.41 -9.18
N TYR A 24 -6.88 4.39 -8.81
CA TYR A 24 -6.69 3.81 -7.47
C TYR A 24 -6.56 4.85 -6.35
N TRP A 25 -5.87 5.95 -6.62
CA TRP A 25 -5.44 6.94 -5.63
C TRP A 25 -6.39 8.14 -5.47
N GLY A 26 -7.61 8.09 -5.98
CA GLY A 26 -8.61 9.14 -5.76
C GLY A 26 -8.12 10.54 -6.14
N ARG A 27 -8.15 11.47 -5.17
CA ARG A 27 -7.68 12.86 -5.27
C ARG A 27 -6.20 13.04 -4.90
N ILE A 28 -5.55 12.03 -4.32
CA ILE A 28 -4.20 12.11 -3.73
C ILE A 28 -3.15 12.62 -4.73
N PRO A 29 -3.04 12.10 -5.98
CA PRO A 29 -1.97 12.53 -6.89
C PRO A 29 -2.01 14.04 -7.15
N LYS A 30 -3.20 14.62 -7.32
CA LYS A 30 -3.37 16.07 -7.54
C LYS A 30 -2.98 16.88 -6.30
N ALA A 31 -3.20 16.36 -5.09
CA ALA A 31 -2.77 17.03 -3.85
C ALA A 31 -1.23 17.01 -3.72
N LEU A 32 -0.60 15.91 -4.10
CA LEU A 32 0.86 15.77 -4.10
C LEU A 32 1.53 16.65 -5.18
N GLU A 33 0.96 16.71 -6.38
CA GLU A 33 1.42 17.61 -7.45
C GLU A 33 1.35 19.08 -7.02
N LYS A 34 0.31 19.49 -6.27
CA LYS A 34 0.22 20.84 -5.67
C LYS A 34 1.28 21.09 -4.61
N CYS A 35 1.80 20.04 -3.96
CA CYS A 35 2.94 20.13 -3.06
C CYS A 35 4.30 20.13 -3.80
N GLY A 36 4.28 20.18 -5.13
CA GLY A 36 5.50 20.21 -5.96
C GLY A 36 6.12 18.85 -6.24
N ALA A 37 5.43 17.75 -5.93
CA ALA A 37 5.89 16.40 -6.28
C ALA A 37 5.67 16.10 -7.76
N GLU A 38 6.67 15.52 -8.43
CA GLU A 38 6.51 14.94 -9.76
C GLU A 38 6.02 13.49 -9.63
N VAL A 39 4.73 13.26 -9.89
CA VAL A 39 4.06 11.99 -9.58
C VAL A 39 4.00 11.04 -10.78
N PHE A 40 4.51 9.82 -10.55
CA PHE A 40 4.46 8.66 -11.43
C PHE A 40 3.71 7.50 -10.77
N PHE A 41 3.29 6.53 -11.58
CA PHE A 41 2.54 5.36 -11.14
C PHE A 41 3.30 4.08 -11.46
N GLY A 42 3.21 3.06 -10.61
CA GLY A 42 3.94 1.81 -10.74
C GLY A 42 3.53 1.00 -11.98
N GLY A 43 2.23 0.99 -12.29
CA GLY A 43 1.69 0.37 -13.51
C GLY A 43 1.80 -1.16 -13.55
N GLN A 44 2.12 -1.79 -12.41
CA GLN A 44 2.17 -3.23 -12.24
C GLN A 44 0.76 -3.85 -12.31
N ASP A 45 0.69 -5.18 -12.27
CA ASP A 45 -0.60 -5.87 -12.30
C ASP A 45 -1.28 -5.75 -10.94
N SER A 46 -2.60 -5.59 -10.91
CA SER A 46 -3.33 -5.53 -9.65
C SER A 46 -3.22 -6.82 -8.85
N ASN A 47 -3.08 -7.95 -9.52
CA ASN A 47 -3.20 -9.25 -8.88
C ASN A 47 -2.02 -10.20 -9.15
N GLY A 48 -0.86 -9.68 -9.54
CA GLY A 48 0.36 -10.46 -9.76
C GLY A 48 1.08 -10.91 -8.48
N SER A 49 2.03 -11.83 -8.63
CA SER A 49 2.97 -12.21 -7.55
C SER A 49 3.90 -11.05 -7.18
N ILE A 50 4.50 -11.11 -6.00
CA ILE A 50 5.44 -10.09 -5.52
C ILE A 50 6.62 -9.94 -6.50
N GLU A 51 7.20 -11.06 -6.91
CA GLU A 51 8.37 -11.11 -7.79
C GLU A 51 8.04 -10.62 -9.20
N GLY A 52 6.89 -11.04 -9.72
CA GLY A 52 6.42 -10.63 -11.04
C GLY A 52 6.16 -9.13 -11.11
N ASN A 53 5.45 -8.58 -10.11
CA ASN A 53 5.17 -7.15 -10.03
C ASN A 53 6.41 -6.32 -9.75
N ALA A 54 7.32 -6.79 -8.89
CA ALA A 54 8.60 -6.12 -8.69
C ALA A 54 9.40 -6.01 -10.00
N ALA A 55 9.39 -7.06 -10.85
CA ALA A 55 10.02 -6.99 -12.17
C ALA A 55 9.37 -5.96 -13.11
N GLN A 56 8.06 -5.73 -12.99
CA GLN A 56 7.36 -4.66 -13.72
C GLN A 56 7.73 -3.28 -13.17
N LEU A 57 7.69 -3.12 -11.83
CA LEU A 57 8.08 -1.90 -11.15
C LEU A 57 9.52 -1.49 -11.46
N LYS A 58 10.45 -2.43 -11.55
CA LYS A 58 11.83 -2.17 -11.97
C LYS A 58 11.89 -1.43 -13.31
N LYS A 59 11.17 -1.95 -14.31
CA LYS A 59 11.12 -1.35 -15.65
C LYS A 59 10.50 0.05 -15.62
N THR A 60 9.46 0.23 -14.80
CA THR A 60 8.83 1.53 -14.59
C THR A 60 9.81 2.53 -13.96
N ILE A 61 10.49 2.17 -12.87
CA ILE A 61 11.49 3.04 -12.22
C ILE A 61 12.60 3.41 -13.20
N GLU A 62 13.15 2.44 -13.93
CA GLU A 62 14.19 2.72 -14.93
C GLU A 62 13.71 3.67 -16.03
N ALA A 63 12.44 3.57 -16.45
CA ALA A 63 11.85 4.51 -17.40
C ALA A 63 11.68 5.91 -16.81
N VAL A 64 11.20 6.02 -15.55
CA VAL A 64 11.07 7.29 -14.84
C VAL A 64 12.43 7.97 -14.68
N LEU A 65 13.46 7.24 -14.25
CA LEU A 65 14.81 7.79 -14.10
C LEU A 65 15.39 8.26 -15.44
N ARG A 66 15.19 7.49 -16.53
CA ARG A 66 15.58 7.93 -17.88
C ARG A 66 14.83 9.17 -18.35
N GLN A 67 13.53 9.26 -18.07
CA GLN A 67 12.68 10.38 -18.50
C GLN A 67 13.03 11.67 -17.74
N THR A 68 13.29 11.56 -16.45
CA THR A 68 13.47 12.72 -15.55
C THR A 68 14.95 13.13 -15.40
N GLY A 69 15.88 12.23 -15.68
CA GLY A 69 17.30 12.41 -15.39
C GLY A 69 17.65 12.31 -13.89
N ALA A 70 16.69 11.92 -13.04
CA ALA A 70 16.92 11.72 -11.62
C ALA A 70 17.75 10.45 -11.36
N GLU A 71 18.47 10.44 -10.23
CA GLU A 71 19.29 9.29 -9.81
C GLU A 71 18.46 8.24 -9.04
N LYS A 72 17.46 8.71 -8.28
CA LYS A 72 16.59 7.89 -7.43
C LYS A 72 15.13 8.28 -7.58
N VAL A 73 14.24 7.47 -7.01
CA VAL A 73 12.83 7.79 -6.79
C VAL A 73 12.46 7.69 -5.30
N ASN A 74 11.45 8.43 -4.88
CA ASN A 74 10.72 8.20 -3.64
C ASN A 74 9.52 7.29 -3.94
N ILE A 75 9.22 6.32 -3.07
CA ILE A 75 8.09 5.40 -3.26
C ILE A 75 7.08 5.58 -2.13
N ILE A 76 5.81 5.75 -2.49
CA ILE A 76 4.67 5.55 -1.57
C ILE A 76 3.89 4.34 -2.08
N ALA A 77 3.82 3.30 -1.26
CA ALA A 77 3.21 2.03 -1.63
C ALA A 77 2.09 1.67 -0.66
N HIS A 78 0.97 1.17 -1.20
CA HIS A 78 -0.18 0.76 -0.39
C HIS A 78 -0.35 -0.76 -0.40
N SER A 79 -0.69 -1.33 0.76
CA SER A 79 -1.06 -2.75 0.89
C SER A 79 0.03 -3.66 0.29
N LYS A 80 -0.32 -4.60 -0.59
CA LYS A 80 0.62 -5.50 -1.30
C LYS A 80 1.80 -4.78 -1.97
N GLY A 81 1.59 -3.56 -2.48
CA GLY A 81 2.61 -2.79 -3.19
C GLY A 81 3.87 -2.53 -2.37
N GLY A 82 3.76 -2.46 -1.04
CA GLY A 82 4.92 -2.28 -0.17
C GLY A 82 5.82 -3.52 -0.10
N LEU A 83 5.26 -4.73 -0.23
CA LEU A 83 6.06 -5.97 -0.32
C LEU A 83 6.77 -6.05 -1.67
N GLU A 84 6.11 -5.64 -2.75
CA GLU A 84 6.70 -5.55 -4.10
C GLU A 84 7.87 -4.57 -4.12
N ALA A 85 7.71 -3.39 -3.49
CA ALA A 85 8.78 -2.42 -3.36
C ALA A 85 9.96 -2.93 -2.52
N ARG A 86 9.71 -3.61 -1.39
CA ARG A 86 10.77 -4.22 -0.58
C ARG A 86 11.53 -5.31 -1.34
N TYR A 87 10.83 -6.17 -2.09
CA TYR A 87 11.47 -7.19 -2.93
C TYR A 87 12.35 -6.57 -4.02
N LEU A 88 11.83 -5.53 -4.67
CA LEU A 88 12.54 -4.76 -5.69
C LEU A 88 13.83 -4.15 -5.13
N ILE A 89 13.74 -3.50 -3.96
CA ILE A 89 14.89 -2.83 -3.34
C ILE A 89 15.95 -3.84 -2.93
N SER A 90 15.55 -4.89 -2.21
CA SER A 90 16.48 -5.88 -1.65
C SER A 90 16.91 -6.92 -2.69
N THR A 91 16.03 -7.86 -3.04
CA THR A 91 16.39 -9.01 -3.87
C THR A 91 16.75 -8.63 -5.31
N MET A 92 16.13 -7.58 -5.87
CA MET A 92 16.45 -7.15 -7.24
C MET A 92 17.56 -6.08 -7.32
N GLY A 93 18.14 -5.70 -6.19
CA GLY A 93 19.30 -4.81 -6.11
C GLY A 93 19.02 -3.39 -6.61
N MET A 94 17.88 -2.80 -6.25
CA MET A 94 17.48 -1.45 -6.68
C MET A 94 17.63 -0.39 -5.58
N ALA A 95 18.30 -0.71 -4.47
CA ALA A 95 18.52 0.22 -3.36
C ALA A 95 19.22 1.52 -3.78
N ASP A 96 20.16 1.45 -4.74
CA ASP A 96 20.86 2.61 -5.29
C ASP A 96 19.94 3.56 -6.08
N LYS A 97 18.75 3.09 -6.48
CA LYS A 97 17.75 3.81 -7.29
C LYS A 97 16.52 4.24 -6.50
N VAL A 98 16.47 3.95 -5.20
CA VAL A 98 15.37 4.32 -4.32
C VAL A 98 15.92 5.19 -3.18
N ALA A 99 15.29 6.33 -2.94
CA ALA A 99 15.65 7.25 -1.87
C ALA A 99 14.87 6.94 -0.59
N SER A 100 13.56 6.70 -0.75
CA SER A 100 12.67 6.34 0.35
C SER A 100 11.58 5.36 -0.06
N LEU A 101 11.08 4.59 0.91
CA LEU A 101 9.87 3.78 0.82
C LEU A 101 8.96 4.08 2.01
N THR A 102 7.81 4.68 1.72
CA THR A 102 6.70 4.84 2.68
C THR A 102 5.65 3.78 2.39
N THR A 103 5.30 2.95 3.36
CA THR A 103 4.25 1.94 3.22
C THR A 103 2.97 2.31 3.98
N ILE A 104 1.84 2.17 3.32
CA ILE A 104 0.50 2.48 3.81
C ILE A 104 -0.23 1.14 3.97
N SER A 105 -0.44 0.72 5.23
CA SER A 105 -1.09 -0.56 5.58
C SER A 105 -0.57 -1.78 4.80
N THR A 106 0.76 -1.87 4.59
CA THR A 106 1.36 -3.05 3.96
C THR A 106 1.46 -4.22 4.94
N PRO A 107 1.06 -5.46 4.58
CA PRO A 107 1.08 -6.61 5.49
C PRO A 107 2.49 -7.19 5.71
N HIS A 108 3.42 -6.38 6.24
CA HIS A 108 4.81 -6.73 6.50
C HIS A 108 5.00 -7.95 7.42
N ASN A 109 4.09 -8.17 8.37
CA ASN A 109 4.13 -9.28 9.33
C ASN A 109 3.01 -10.31 9.08
N GLY A 110 2.36 -10.24 7.92
CA GLY A 110 1.24 -11.10 7.55
C GLY A 110 -0.01 -10.97 8.43
N SER A 111 -1.09 -11.59 7.97
CA SER A 111 -2.40 -11.61 8.62
C SER A 111 -2.69 -12.98 9.21
N VAL A 112 -2.87 -13.03 10.53
CA VAL A 112 -3.35 -14.21 11.25
C VAL A 112 -4.75 -14.57 10.76
N THR A 113 -5.56 -13.59 10.37
CA THR A 113 -6.86 -13.83 9.73
C THR A 113 -6.69 -14.62 8.45
N VAL A 114 -5.72 -14.27 7.60
CA VAL A 114 -5.42 -15.04 6.38
C VAL A 114 -4.97 -16.46 6.73
N ASP A 115 -4.10 -16.65 7.72
CA ASP A 115 -3.70 -18.01 8.17
C ASP A 115 -4.93 -18.84 8.55
N ARG A 116 -5.81 -18.29 9.40
CA ARG A 116 -7.04 -18.97 9.84
C ARG A 116 -7.99 -19.30 8.70
N LEU A 117 -8.19 -18.36 7.76
CA LEU A 117 -9.07 -18.59 6.61
C LEU A 117 -8.50 -19.67 5.68
N MET A 118 -7.18 -19.70 5.48
CA MET A 118 -6.49 -20.73 4.68
C MET A 118 -6.49 -22.11 5.34
N ASP A 119 -6.58 -22.19 6.67
CA ASP A 119 -6.73 -23.45 7.40
C ASP A 119 -8.17 -23.99 7.33
N ILE A 120 -9.17 -23.10 7.26
CA ILE A 120 -10.59 -23.47 7.19
C ILE A 120 -10.98 -23.97 5.79
N VAL A 121 -10.49 -23.30 4.73
CA VAL A 121 -10.91 -23.59 3.36
C VAL A 121 -9.97 -24.63 2.73
N PRO A 122 -10.50 -25.77 2.21
CA PRO A 122 -9.68 -26.76 1.52
C PRO A 122 -8.85 -26.14 0.38
N GLN A 123 -7.54 -26.43 0.38
CA GLN A 123 -6.58 -25.87 -0.58
C GLN A 123 -6.98 -26.00 -2.07
N PRO A 124 -7.58 -27.12 -2.54
CA PRO A 124 -8.07 -27.20 -3.91
C PRO A 124 -9.14 -26.16 -4.25
N LEU A 125 -10.03 -25.83 -3.30
CA LEU A 125 -11.06 -24.81 -3.50
C LEU A 125 -10.46 -23.41 -3.53
N VAL A 126 -9.47 -23.13 -2.66
CA VAL A 126 -8.73 -21.86 -2.68
C VAL A 126 -8.08 -21.66 -4.05
N LYS A 127 -7.36 -22.66 -4.55
CA LYS A 127 -6.68 -22.61 -5.85
C LYS A 127 -7.66 -22.41 -7.01
N LEU A 128 -8.81 -23.09 -6.98
CA LEU A 128 -9.85 -22.91 -7.99
C LEU A 128 -10.41 -21.49 -8.00
N GLY A 129 -10.76 -20.95 -6.82
CA GLY A 129 -11.26 -19.58 -6.68
C GLY A 129 -10.24 -18.55 -7.17
N CYS A 130 -8.97 -18.72 -6.79
CA CYS A 130 -7.86 -17.89 -7.26
C CYS A 130 -7.73 -17.92 -8.79
N GLY A 131 -7.82 -19.10 -9.42
CA GLY A 131 -7.74 -19.24 -10.87
C GLY A 131 -8.90 -18.55 -11.61
N VAL A 132 -10.10 -18.56 -11.04
CA VAL A 132 -11.24 -17.78 -11.59
C VAL A 132 -10.97 -16.29 -11.47
N THR A 133 -10.48 -15.83 -10.32
CA THR A 133 -10.09 -14.43 -10.08
C THR A 133 -9.00 -13.97 -11.05
N ASP A 134 -7.99 -14.79 -11.31
CA ASP A 134 -6.91 -14.49 -12.27
C ASP A 134 -7.44 -14.34 -13.70
N LEU A 135 -8.40 -15.17 -14.11
CA LEU A 135 -9.04 -15.03 -15.42
C LEU A 135 -9.76 -13.68 -15.54
N TRP A 136 -10.49 -13.26 -14.50
CA TRP A 136 -11.15 -11.96 -14.45
C TRP A 136 -10.16 -10.80 -14.52
N PHE A 137 -9.09 -10.82 -13.73
CA PHE A 137 -8.10 -9.74 -13.74
C PHE A 137 -7.32 -9.64 -15.05
N ARG A 138 -7.08 -10.77 -15.72
CA ARG A 138 -6.50 -10.76 -17.07
C ARG A 138 -7.42 -10.07 -18.09
N ILE A 139 -8.74 -10.26 -17.99
CA ILE A 139 -9.73 -9.54 -18.82
C ILE A 139 -9.70 -8.04 -18.49
N LEU A 140 -9.52 -7.67 -17.22
CA LEU A 140 -9.38 -6.28 -16.78
C LEU A 140 -8.00 -5.66 -17.09
N GLY A 141 -7.12 -6.43 -17.72
CA GLY A 141 -5.87 -5.96 -18.32
C GLY A 141 -4.59 -6.33 -17.58
N ASP A 142 -4.65 -7.09 -16.47
CA ASP A 142 -3.44 -7.61 -15.83
C ASP A 142 -2.70 -8.56 -16.80
N LYS A 143 -1.39 -8.39 -16.91
CA LYS A 143 -0.55 -9.16 -17.82
C LYS A 143 -0.27 -10.56 -17.29
N SER A 144 -0.07 -10.70 -15.98
CA SER A 144 0.30 -11.96 -15.33
C SER A 144 -0.26 -12.04 -13.90
N PRO A 145 -1.60 -12.10 -13.74
CA PRO A 145 -2.21 -12.26 -12.43
C PRO A 145 -1.88 -13.65 -11.82
N ASP A 146 -1.67 -13.67 -10.51
CA ASP A 146 -1.42 -14.84 -9.66
C ASP A 146 -1.97 -14.59 -8.25
N THR A 147 -3.30 -14.68 -8.11
CA THR A 147 -4.04 -14.46 -6.86
C THR A 147 -3.50 -15.38 -5.77
N TYR A 148 -3.22 -16.63 -6.12
CA TYR A 148 -2.86 -17.65 -5.14
C TYR A 148 -1.52 -17.35 -4.48
N SER A 149 -0.50 -16.97 -5.27
CA SER A 149 0.79 -16.55 -4.71
C SER A 149 0.65 -15.26 -3.90
N ALA A 150 -0.15 -14.30 -4.37
CA ALA A 150 -0.40 -13.06 -3.65
C ALA A 150 -1.08 -13.32 -2.28
N VAL A 151 -2.13 -14.12 -2.21
CA VAL A 151 -2.79 -14.50 -0.94
C VAL A 151 -1.83 -15.27 -0.03
N ASN A 152 -1.02 -16.19 -0.58
CA ASN A 152 -0.03 -16.92 0.22
C ASN A 152 1.04 -16.01 0.81
N SER A 153 1.37 -14.90 0.14
CA SER A 153 2.34 -13.91 0.66
C SER A 153 1.83 -13.18 1.90
N PHE A 154 0.51 -13.14 2.13
CA PHE A 154 -0.08 -12.49 3.29
C PHE A 154 -0.13 -13.37 4.54
N LYS A 155 0.26 -14.64 4.46
CA LYS A 155 0.38 -15.51 5.64
C LYS A 155 1.52 -15.06 6.53
N THR A 156 1.41 -15.23 7.85
CA THR A 156 2.45 -14.80 8.80
C THR A 156 3.79 -15.50 8.55
N ASN A 157 3.79 -16.82 8.39
CA ASN A 157 5.01 -17.58 8.08
C ASN A 157 5.65 -17.18 6.73
N SER A 158 4.83 -16.85 5.73
CA SER A 158 5.35 -16.35 4.45
C SER A 158 6.00 -14.97 4.62
N ALA A 159 5.40 -14.09 5.41
CA ALA A 159 5.93 -12.78 5.72
C ALA A 159 7.25 -12.85 6.50
N ASP A 160 7.38 -13.77 7.46
CA ASP A 160 8.65 -14.00 8.19
C ASP A 160 9.77 -14.43 7.25
N ILE A 161 9.50 -15.40 6.37
CA ILE A 161 10.46 -15.85 5.35
C ILE A 161 10.80 -14.70 4.39
N PHE A 162 9.80 -13.92 3.97
CA PHE A 162 10.01 -12.76 3.11
C PHE A 162 10.93 -11.74 3.78
N ASN A 163 10.69 -11.41 5.05
CA ASN A 163 11.48 -10.44 5.81
C ASN A 163 12.94 -10.86 5.96
N ILE A 164 13.20 -12.15 6.21
CA ILE A 164 14.56 -12.70 6.30
C ILE A 164 15.28 -12.59 4.94
N LYS A 165 14.57 -12.85 3.83
CA LYS A 165 15.15 -12.81 2.48
C LYS A 165 15.26 -11.40 1.89
N ASN A 166 14.52 -10.44 2.44
CA ASN A 166 14.43 -9.07 1.96
C ASN A 166 14.74 -8.07 3.10
N PRO A 167 15.98 -8.07 3.62
CA PRO A 167 16.40 -7.10 4.61
C PRO A 167 16.35 -5.68 4.04
N ASP A 168 16.11 -4.71 4.92
CA ASP A 168 16.10 -3.31 4.53
C ASP A 168 17.54 -2.84 4.19
N SER A 169 17.69 -2.11 3.09
CA SER A 169 18.98 -1.48 2.74
C SER A 169 19.24 -0.23 3.56
N PRO A 170 20.44 -0.01 4.12
CA PRO A 170 20.79 1.22 4.82
C PRO A 170 20.77 2.47 3.92
N ASP A 171 20.81 2.30 2.59
CA ASP A 171 20.82 3.40 1.61
C ASP A 171 19.42 3.97 1.30
N VAL A 172 18.38 3.39 1.90
CA VAL A 172 16.98 3.74 1.68
C VAL A 172 16.33 4.09 3.01
N TYR A 173 15.59 5.19 3.04
CA TYR A 173 14.77 5.53 4.20
C TYR A 173 13.41 4.82 4.16
N TYR A 174 13.08 4.06 5.20
CA TYR A 174 11.80 3.36 5.31
C TYR A 174 10.93 4.00 6.38
N GLN A 175 9.63 4.11 6.13
CA GLN A 175 8.63 4.43 7.15
C GLN A 175 7.32 3.73 6.81
N SER A 176 6.49 3.49 7.81
CA SER A 176 5.20 2.82 7.63
C SER A 176 4.12 3.43 8.51
N CYS A 177 2.87 3.27 8.12
CA CYS A 177 1.72 3.64 8.93
C CYS A 177 0.59 2.63 8.80
N ALA A 178 -0.31 2.64 9.79
CA ALA A 178 -1.51 1.85 9.81
C ALA A 178 -2.74 2.74 9.93
N PHE A 179 -3.90 2.19 9.60
CA PHE A 179 -5.20 2.81 9.84
C PHE A 179 -6.13 1.84 10.55
N ALA A 180 -7.25 2.38 11.03
CA ALA A 180 -8.28 1.57 11.64
C ALA A 180 -9.69 2.16 11.46
N MET A 181 -10.63 1.26 11.15
CA MET A 181 -12.07 1.51 11.17
C MET A 181 -12.61 1.33 12.59
N LYS A 182 -13.57 2.17 12.98
CA LYS A 182 -14.22 2.09 14.30
C LYS A 182 -15.26 0.97 14.42
N LYS A 183 -15.94 0.61 13.33
CA LYS A 183 -17.07 -0.34 13.32
C LYS A 183 -17.25 -0.96 11.93
N PRO A 184 -17.92 -2.12 11.79
CA PRO A 184 -18.07 -2.77 10.48
C PRO A 184 -18.88 -1.92 9.50
N THR A 185 -19.84 -1.12 10.00
CA THR A 185 -20.67 -0.22 9.18
C THR A 185 -19.96 1.06 8.74
N SER A 186 -18.69 1.28 9.14
CA SER A 186 -17.90 2.42 8.70
C SER A 186 -17.61 2.39 7.19
N ASP A 187 -17.56 1.19 6.61
CA ASP A 187 -17.41 0.94 5.19
C ASP A 187 -18.15 -0.34 4.80
N ILE A 188 -19.17 -0.23 3.95
CA ILE A 188 -19.98 -1.38 3.54
C ILE A 188 -19.19 -2.41 2.72
N PHE A 189 -18.17 -1.97 1.99
CA PHE A 189 -17.32 -2.87 1.20
C PHE A 189 -16.38 -3.69 2.08
N MET A 190 -16.07 -3.20 3.28
CA MET A 190 -15.17 -3.84 4.23
C MET A 190 -15.89 -4.41 5.45
N SER A 191 -17.24 -4.39 5.49
CA SER A 191 -17.98 -4.80 6.68
C SER A 191 -17.73 -6.25 7.09
N TRP A 192 -17.76 -7.18 6.12
CA TRP A 192 -17.58 -8.61 6.40
C TRP A 192 -16.12 -8.93 6.75
N THR A 193 -15.17 -8.36 6.01
CA THR A 193 -13.74 -8.57 6.26
C THR A 193 -13.32 -7.94 7.58
N TRP A 194 -13.86 -6.77 7.94
CA TRP A 194 -13.67 -6.17 9.26
C TRP A 194 -14.11 -7.09 10.39
N LEU A 195 -15.28 -7.75 10.25
CA LEU A 195 -15.77 -8.70 11.26
C LEU A 195 -14.83 -9.90 11.42
N ALA A 196 -14.34 -10.45 10.30
CA ALA A 196 -13.39 -11.55 10.32
C ALA A 196 -12.06 -11.15 10.98
N VAL A 197 -11.48 -10.02 10.57
CA VAL A 197 -10.22 -9.53 11.15
C VAL A 197 -10.40 -9.17 12.63
N ASN A 198 -11.49 -8.51 12.98
CA ASN A 198 -11.78 -8.16 14.37
C ASN A 198 -11.94 -9.39 15.27
N ARG A 199 -12.45 -10.49 14.74
CA ARG A 199 -12.60 -11.75 15.48
C ARG A 199 -11.26 -12.41 15.84
N PHE A 200 -10.22 -12.22 15.01
CA PHE A 200 -8.93 -12.89 15.18
C PHE A 200 -7.81 -11.96 15.65
N GLU A 201 -7.88 -10.69 15.29
CA GLU A 201 -6.80 -9.71 15.44
C GLU A 201 -7.24 -8.41 16.11
N GLY A 202 -8.55 -8.18 16.27
CA GLY A 202 -9.10 -6.97 16.88
C GLY A 202 -9.12 -5.77 15.92
N GLU A 203 -8.69 -4.61 16.40
CA GLU A 203 -8.69 -3.36 15.62
C GLU A 203 -8.07 -3.53 14.23
N ASN A 204 -8.73 -3.02 13.19
CA ASN A 204 -8.31 -3.16 11.80
C ASN A 204 -8.91 -2.11 10.87
N ASP A 205 -8.30 -1.93 9.70
CA ASP A 205 -8.74 -1.06 8.59
C ASP A 205 -9.83 -1.71 7.71
N GLY A 206 -10.34 -2.88 8.07
CA GLY A 206 -11.25 -3.69 7.28
C GLY A 206 -10.59 -4.87 6.57
N LEU A 207 -9.27 -4.91 6.43
CA LEU A 207 -8.51 -6.03 5.85
C LEU A 207 -7.29 -6.43 6.68
N LEU A 208 -6.62 -5.48 7.32
CA LEU A 208 -5.39 -5.67 8.06
C LEU A 208 -5.47 -5.01 9.44
N ALA A 209 -5.01 -5.74 10.45
CA ALA A 209 -4.80 -5.17 11.77
C ALA A 209 -3.48 -4.39 11.80
N PRO A 210 -3.34 -3.31 12.60
CA PRO A 210 -2.11 -2.55 12.70
C PRO A 210 -0.87 -3.40 12.96
N ARG A 211 -0.98 -4.48 13.76
CA ARG A 211 0.14 -5.40 14.02
C ARG A 211 0.76 -6.00 12.74
N ALA A 212 -0.05 -6.24 11.70
CA ALA A 212 0.41 -6.79 10.44
C ALA A 212 1.25 -5.79 9.65
N THR A 213 1.13 -4.49 9.97
CA THR A 213 1.64 -3.38 9.16
C THR A 213 2.85 -2.66 9.74
N LYS A 214 3.14 -2.84 11.03
CA LYS A 214 4.27 -2.18 11.69
C LYS A 214 5.60 -2.60 11.05
N TRP A 215 6.36 -1.63 10.55
CA TRP A 215 7.69 -1.84 9.97
C TRP A 215 8.59 -0.61 10.09
N THR A 216 9.85 -0.78 10.53
CA THR A 216 10.86 0.30 10.65
C THR A 216 10.32 1.55 11.39
N ASN A 217 10.51 2.76 10.84
CA ASN A 217 10.04 4.03 11.39
C ASN A 217 8.50 4.12 11.33
N PHE A 218 7.81 3.28 12.11
CA PHE A 218 6.36 3.20 12.17
C PHE A 218 5.80 4.48 12.78
N MET A 219 5.03 5.23 11.98
CA MET A 219 4.49 6.54 12.34
C MET A 219 3.32 6.45 13.31
N GLY A 220 2.66 5.29 13.41
CA GLY A 220 1.49 5.08 14.25
C GLY A 220 0.30 4.51 13.49
N THR A 221 -0.77 4.30 14.25
CA THR A 221 -2.09 3.95 13.72
C THR A 221 -2.96 5.20 13.72
N PHE A 222 -3.45 5.58 12.55
CA PHE A 222 -4.24 6.79 12.35
C PHE A 222 -5.73 6.49 12.22
N TYR A 223 -6.55 7.47 12.63
CA TYR A 223 -8.00 7.39 12.59
C TYR A 223 -8.56 8.60 11.85
N GLY A 224 -9.75 8.42 11.29
CA GLY A 224 -10.53 9.51 10.72
C GLY A 224 -11.21 10.32 11.82
N SER A 225 -11.36 11.62 11.59
CA SER A 225 -12.05 12.55 12.51
C SER A 225 -13.58 12.45 12.44
N ASP A 226 -14.10 11.76 11.41
CA ASP A 226 -15.45 11.28 11.43
C ASP A 226 -15.51 9.99 12.26
N GLY A 227 -16.58 9.77 13.02
CA GLY A 227 -16.71 8.60 13.90
C GLY A 227 -16.70 7.23 13.18
N ARG A 228 -16.31 7.17 11.90
CA ARG A 228 -16.11 5.94 11.12
C ARG A 228 -14.70 5.38 11.27
N GLY A 229 -13.70 6.21 11.54
CA GLY A 229 -12.30 5.82 11.35
C GLY A 229 -11.95 5.74 9.86
N ILE A 230 -10.81 5.13 9.53
CA ILE A 230 -10.32 5.02 8.14
C ILE A 230 -10.29 3.54 7.74
N SER A 231 -11.01 3.21 6.67
CA SER A 231 -10.93 1.88 6.04
C SER A 231 -9.80 1.77 5.04
N HIS A 232 -9.42 0.55 4.69
CA HIS A 232 -8.43 0.24 3.65
C HIS A 232 -8.79 0.88 2.29
N CYS A 233 -10.08 1.13 2.05
CA CYS A 233 -10.58 1.88 0.90
C CYS A 233 -10.33 3.40 1.02
N ASP A 234 -10.53 3.92 2.23
CA ASP A 234 -10.38 5.34 2.56
C ASP A 234 -8.92 5.78 2.51
N GLU A 235 -7.98 4.87 2.81
CA GLU A 235 -6.53 5.09 2.72
C GLU A 235 -6.08 5.59 1.35
N VAL A 236 -6.76 5.15 0.28
CA VAL A 236 -6.43 5.51 -1.11
C VAL A 236 -7.45 6.49 -1.69
N ASP A 237 -8.25 7.13 -0.83
CA ASP A 237 -9.27 8.11 -1.19
C ASP A 237 -10.32 7.57 -2.19
N MET A 238 -10.72 6.30 -2.05
CA MET A 238 -11.68 5.68 -2.98
C MET A 238 -13.05 6.40 -2.98
N ARG A 239 -13.45 6.97 -1.85
CA ARG A 239 -14.66 7.80 -1.73
C ARG A 239 -14.53 9.18 -2.39
N ARG A 240 -13.31 9.63 -2.69
CA ARG A 240 -13.00 10.94 -3.31
C ARG A 240 -13.56 12.12 -2.52
N ALA A 241 -13.56 12.01 -1.19
CA ALA A 241 -14.14 13.01 -0.30
C ALA A 241 -13.39 13.05 1.04
N ALA A 242 -13.30 14.24 1.63
CA ALA A 242 -12.80 14.41 2.99
C ALA A 242 -13.70 13.66 3.99
N PHE A 243 -13.12 13.21 5.10
CA PHE A 243 -13.84 12.52 6.17
C PHE A 243 -14.72 13.49 6.95
N SER A 244 -14.18 14.67 7.26
CA SER A 244 -14.93 15.70 7.98
C SER A 244 -14.55 17.11 7.51
N LYS A 245 -15.34 18.11 7.91
CA LYS A 245 -14.93 19.51 7.73
C LYS A 245 -13.86 19.80 8.78
N LYS A 246 -12.72 20.36 8.36
CA LYS A 246 -11.56 20.67 9.20
C LYS A 246 -11.98 21.16 10.59
N LYS A 247 -11.66 20.39 11.63
CA LYS A 247 -11.90 20.80 13.01
C LYS A 247 -10.60 21.39 13.56
N ASP A 248 -10.65 22.66 13.96
CA ASP A 248 -9.51 23.26 14.66
C ASP A 248 -9.35 22.58 16.04
N GLY A 249 -8.18 21.97 16.29
CA GLY A 249 -7.72 21.66 17.65
C GLY A 249 -7.90 20.23 18.19
N ALA A 250 -8.17 19.21 17.37
CA ALA A 250 -8.07 17.81 17.81
C ALA A 250 -6.75 17.18 17.31
N GLU A 251 -5.74 17.14 18.17
CA GLU A 251 -4.48 16.44 17.90
C GLU A 251 -4.73 14.92 17.89
N ALA A 252 -4.92 14.32 16.70
CA ALA A 252 -4.58 12.93 16.32
C ALA A 252 -5.38 12.43 15.10
N ASP A 253 -6.54 13.04 14.79
CA ASP A 253 -7.46 12.50 13.78
C ASP A 253 -7.28 13.18 12.42
N ILE A 254 -7.34 12.38 11.35
CA ILE A 254 -7.21 12.84 9.97
C ILE A 254 -8.58 13.33 9.46
N ASP A 255 -8.62 14.58 8.98
CA ASP A 255 -9.81 15.18 8.37
C ASP A 255 -9.94 14.88 6.87
N ASP A 256 -8.80 14.83 6.16
CA ASP A 256 -8.73 14.51 4.74
C ASP A 256 -7.47 13.68 4.48
N ILE A 257 -7.65 12.50 3.89
CA ILE A 257 -6.54 11.62 3.54
C ILE A 257 -5.55 12.30 2.59
N THR A 258 -5.99 13.21 1.73
CA THR A 258 -5.09 13.92 0.81
C THR A 258 -4.08 14.79 1.54
N GLU A 259 -4.45 15.41 2.66
CA GLU A 259 -3.53 16.19 3.49
C GLU A 259 -2.54 15.29 4.23
N PHE A 260 -2.96 14.12 4.68
CA PHE A 260 -2.05 13.13 5.28
C PHE A 260 -0.92 12.73 4.31
N TYR A 261 -1.24 12.49 3.03
CA TYR A 261 -0.24 12.22 2.01
C TYR A 261 0.65 13.45 1.73
N SER A 262 0.08 14.66 1.73
CA SER A 262 0.86 15.90 1.63
C SER A 262 1.83 16.07 2.80
N ASP A 263 1.44 15.69 4.02
CA ASP A 263 2.29 15.74 5.21
C ASP A 263 3.44 14.72 5.14
N ILE A 264 3.19 13.52 4.58
CA ILE A 264 4.27 12.57 4.26
C ILE A 264 5.29 13.21 3.32
N VAL A 265 4.84 13.84 2.24
CA VAL A 265 5.74 14.50 1.27
C VAL A 265 6.51 15.66 1.91
N ARG A 266 5.85 16.51 2.71
CA ARG A 266 6.53 17.59 3.47
C ARG A 266 7.57 17.01 4.43
N GLY A 267 7.26 15.89 5.09
CA GLY A 267 8.18 15.16 5.97
C GLY A 267 9.41 14.65 5.22
N LEU A 268 9.23 14.08 4.02
CA LEU A 268 10.33 13.63 3.17
C LEU A 268 11.22 14.80 2.69
N ILE A 269 10.61 15.91 2.28
CA ILE A 269 11.32 17.15 1.90
C ILE A 269 12.21 17.63 3.06
N SER A 270 11.67 17.67 4.28
CA SER A 270 12.42 18.12 5.47
C SER A 270 13.63 17.24 5.80
N LYS A 271 13.64 15.99 5.33
CA LYS A 271 14.74 15.02 5.48
C LYS A 271 15.73 15.05 4.31
N GLY A 272 15.48 15.87 3.28
CA GLY A 272 16.34 16.03 2.12
C GLY A 272 16.09 15.04 0.97
N PHE A 273 14.91 14.41 0.92
CA PHE A 273 14.51 13.48 -0.14
C PHE A 273 13.72 14.14 -1.28
#